data_AF-A0A2G6FGZ9-F1
#
_entry.id   AF-A0A2G6FGZ9-F1
#
_cell.length_a   1.000
_cell.length_b   1.000
_cell.length_c   1.000
_cell.angle_alpha   90.00
_cell.angle_beta   90.00
_cell.angle_gamma   90.00
#
_symmetry.space_group_name_H-M   'P 1'
#
loop_
_entity.id
_entity.type
_entity.pdbx_description
1 polymer ?
#
loop_
_entity_poly.entity_id
_entity_poly.type
_entity_poly.pdbx_seq_one_letter_code
_entity_poly.pdbx_strand_id
1 'polypeptide(L)'
;MTRTEILENLHRVFEDQFEITDPDPEAQLREAYDFDSIDAIELLVEIEKMLGRSLSQSEKKKAMDIRTLNQVVDYIEWLISRGGGAS
;
A
#
# COMPACT_ATOMS: atom_id res chain seq x y z
N MET A 1 13.51 -1.86 -4.46
CA MET A 1 12.34 -2.64 -4.88
C MET A 1 11.84 -2.09 -6.20
N THR A 2 11.55 -2.97 -7.14
CA THR A 2 10.91 -2.69 -8.43
C THR A 2 9.39 -2.72 -8.28
N ARG A 3 8.65 -2.17 -9.25
CA ARG A 3 7.19 -2.23 -9.27
C ARG A 3 6.65 -3.66 -9.16
N THR A 4 7.30 -4.60 -9.85
CA THR A 4 6.96 -6.03 -9.81
C THR A 4 7.10 -6.59 -8.40
N GLU A 5 8.21 -6.32 -7.72
CA GLU A 5 8.40 -6.76 -6.33
C GLU A 5 7.37 -6.15 -5.39
N ILE A 6 6.95 -4.89 -5.63
CA ILE A 6 5.90 -4.25 -4.82
C ILE A 6 4.56 -4.96 -5.02
N LEU A 7 4.17 -5.22 -6.28
CA LEU A 7 2.94 -5.93 -6.61
C LEU A 7 2.91 -7.34 -6.02
N GLU A 8 4.00 -8.10 -6.14
CA GLU A 8 4.10 -9.44 -5.56
C GLU A 8 3.94 -9.43 -4.03
N ASN A 9 4.54 -8.46 -3.34
CA ASN A 9 4.36 -8.32 -1.89
C ASN A 9 2.95 -7.87 -1.53
N LEU A 10 2.37 -6.93 -2.29
CA LEU A 10 1.00 -6.48 -2.06
C LEU A 10 -0.01 -7.61 -2.28
N HIS A 11 0.16 -8.45 -3.31
CA HIS A 11 -0.72 -9.61 -3.51
C HIS A 11 -0.73 -10.51 -2.28
N ARG A 12 0.44 -10.78 -1.68
CA ARG A 12 0.54 -11.56 -0.44
C ARG A 12 -0.12 -10.86 0.74
N VAL A 13 0.14 -9.56 0.92
CA VAL A 13 -0.49 -8.78 2.00
C VAL A 13 -2.01 -8.78 1.86
N PHE A 14 -2.52 -8.60 0.64
CA PHE A 14 -3.95 -8.58 0.36
C PHE A 14 -4.60 -9.95 0.59
N GLU A 15 -3.94 -11.02 0.19
CA GLU A 15 -4.42 -12.38 0.46
C GLU A 15 -4.38 -12.70 1.96
N ASP A 16 -3.26 -12.44 2.64
CA ASP A 16 -3.01 -12.86 4.02
C ASP A 16 -3.74 -11.99 5.07
N GLN A 17 -3.86 -10.68 4.82
CA GLN A 17 -4.39 -9.72 5.81
C GLN A 17 -5.81 -9.26 5.51
N PHE A 18 -6.21 -9.24 4.23
CA PHE A 18 -7.50 -8.68 3.81
C PHE A 18 -8.43 -9.72 3.17
N GLU A 19 -7.99 -10.98 3.03
CA GLU A 19 -8.74 -12.05 2.36
C GLU A 19 -9.13 -11.68 0.90
N ILE A 20 -8.31 -10.83 0.25
CA ILE A 20 -8.50 -10.37 -1.13
C ILE A 20 -7.51 -11.10 -2.04
N THR A 21 -8.00 -12.09 -2.78
CA THR A 21 -7.21 -12.83 -3.76
C THR A 21 -7.29 -12.18 -5.14
N ASP A 22 -6.14 -12.03 -5.80
CA ASP A 22 -5.98 -11.48 -7.17
C ASP A 22 -6.82 -10.20 -7.43
N PRO A 23 -6.63 -9.13 -6.62
CA PRO A 23 -7.37 -7.89 -6.79
C PRO A 23 -7.13 -7.27 -8.16
N ASP A 24 -8.19 -6.81 -8.82
CA ASP A 24 -8.10 -6.00 -10.02
C ASP A 24 -7.37 -4.68 -9.69
N PRO A 25 -6.22 -4.40 -10.33
CA PRO A 25 -5.42 -3.23 -10.00
C PRO A 25 -6.15 -1.88 -10.13
N GLU A 26 -7.20 -1.82 -10.95
CA GLU A 26 -8.00 -0.62 -11.20
C GLU A 26 -9.30 -0.56 -10.39
N ALA A 27 -9.69 -1.65 -9.73
CA ALA A 27 -10.91 -1.69 -8.94
C ALA A 27 -10.86 -0.74 -7.74
N GLN A 28 -12.01 -0.13 -7.45
CA GLN A 28 -12.22 0.68 -6.26
C GLN A 28 -12.22 -0.24 -5.04
N LEU A 29 -11.17 -0.21 -4.22
CA LEU A 29 -10.95 -1.13 -3.11
C LEU A 29 -12.16 -1.20 -2.16
N ARG A 30 -12.71 -0.03 -1.84
CA ARG A 30 -13.87 0.08 -0.94
C ARG A 30 -15.15 -0.53 -1.51
N GLU A 31 -15.36 -0.41 -2.82
CA GLU A 31 -16.59 -0.87 -3.47
C GLU A 31 -16.50 -2.33 -3.89
N ALA A 32 -15.33 -2.76 -4.35
CA ALA A 32 -15.10 -4.10 -4.87
C ALA A 32 -14.76 -5.12 -3.78
N TYR A 33 -14.10 -4.70 -2.70
CA TYR A 33 -13.54 -5.60 -1.69
C TYR A 33 -13.93 -5.25 -0.26
N ASP A 34 -14.92 -4.37 -0.08
CA ASP A 34 -15.34 -3.84 1.25
C ASP A 34 -14.18 -3.25 2.08
N PHE A 35 -13.12 -2.81 1.41
CA PHE A 35 -11.90 -2.31 2.06
C PHE A 35 -12.18 -0.99 2.77
N ASP A 36 -12.17 -1.01 4.10
CA ASP A 36 -12.65 0.10 4.91
C ASP A 36 -11.51 0.97 5.50
N SER A 37 -11.85 1.86 6.43
CA SER A 37 -10.86 2.73 7.08
C SER A 37 -9.92 2.01 8.05
N ILE A 38 -10.35 0.87 8.59
CA ILE A 38 -9.55 0.02 9.48
C ILE A 38 -8.53 -0.72 8.62
N ASP A 39 -8.97 -1.31 7.51
CA ASP A 39 -8.08 -1.99 6.56
C ASP A 39 -7.00 -1.04 6.02
N ALA A 40 -7.38 0.22 5.73
CA ALA A 40 -6.43 1.24 5.31
C ALA A 40 -5.35 1.53 6.36
N ILE A 41 -5.69 1.47 7.66
CA ILE A 41 -4.73 1.65 8.74
C ILE A 41 -3.79 0.44 8.83
N GLU A 42 -4.32 -0.79 8.71
CA GLU A 42 -3.50 -2.00 8.75
C GLU A 42 -2.57 -2.09 7.53
N LEU A 43 -3.04 -1.70 6.34
CA LEU A 43 -2.20 -1.62 5.15
C LEU A 43 -1.01 -0.67 5.34
N LEU A 44 -1.20 0.45 6.07
CA LEU A 44 -0.10 1.33 6.42
C LEU A 44 0.93 0.68 7.33
N VAL A 45 0.50 -0.18 8.25
CA VAL A 45 1.39 -0.96 9.12
C VAL A 45 2.19 -1.96 8.29
N GLU A 46 1.57 -2.66 7.34
CA GLU A 46 2.25 -3.57 6.43
C GLU A 46 3.25 -2.85 5.51
N ILE A 47 2.91 -1.65 5.02
CA ILE A 47 3.84 -0.81 4.26
C ILE A 47 5.04 -0.38 5.13
N GLU A 48 4.83 0.01 6.38
CA GLU A 48 5.92 0.34 7.32
C GLU A 48 6.86 -0.85 7.55
N LYS A 49 6.30 -2.06 7.73
CA LYS A 49 7.07 -3.32 7.85
C LYS A 49 7.87 -3.61 6.60
N MET A 50 7.24 -3.51 5.43
CA MET A 50 7.88 -3.73 4.12
C MET A 50 9.03 -2.75 3.86
N LEU A 51 8.89 -1.49 4.28
CA LEU A 51 9.92 -0.45 4.12
C LEU A 51 10.97 -0.47 5.24
N GLY A 52 10.72 -1.20 6.33
CA GLY A 52 11.61 -1.22 7.51
C GLY A 52 11.70 0.13 8.24
N ARG A 53 10.71 1.02 8.07
CA ARG A 53 10.66 2.34 8.74
C ARG A 53 9.23 2.77 9.01
N SER A 54 9.05 3.57 10.05
CA SER A 54 7.78 4.26 10.28
C SER A 54 7.55 5.40 9.28
N LEU A 55 6.29 5.59 8.89
CA LEU A 55 5.85 6.70 8.07
C LEU A 55 5.61 7.94 8.94
N SER A 56 6.01 9.09 8.44
CA SER A 56 5.70 10.39 9.02
C SER A 56 4.21 10.73 8.86
N GLN A 57 3.73 11.73 9.63
CA GLN A 57 2.33 12.16 9.55
C GLN A 57 1.96 12.69 8.15
N SER A 58 2.89 13.34 7.45
CA SER A 58 2.67 13.85 6.08
C SER A 58 2.61 12.72 5.05
N GLU A 59 3.39 11.65 5.23
CA GLU A 59 3.31 10.44 4.42
C GLU A 59 1.97 9.74 4.64
N LYS A 60 1.57 9.51 5.90
CA LYS A 60 0.27 8.89 6.24
C LYS A 60 -0.92 9.65 5.66
N LYS A 61 -0.88 10.99 5.67
CA LYS A 61 -1.95 11.81 5.06
C LYS A 61 -2.12 11.56 3.56
N LYS A 62 -1.04 11.29 2.83
CA LYS A 62 -1.12 11.02 1.38
C LYS A 62 -1.81 9.70 1.06
N ALA A 63 -1.77 8.75 1.98
CA ALA A 63 -2.47 7.48 1.79
C ALA A 63 -4.00 7.60 1.88
N MET A 64 -4.53 8.68 2.48
CA MET A 64 -5.99 8.87 2.66
C MET A 64 -6.77 8.99 1.34
N ASP A 65 -6.09 9.40 0.27
CA ASP A 65 -6.66 9.57 -1.06
C ASP A 65 -6.58 8.30 -1.93
N ILE A 66 -5.97 7.22 -1.43
CA ILE A 66 -5.83 5.96 -2.17
C ILE A 66 -7.17 5.22 -2.24
N ARG A 67 -7.46 4.70 -3.42
CA ARG A 67 -8.72 4.05 -3.79
C ARG A 67 -8.53 2.77 -4.59
N THR A 68 -7.40 2.58 -5.27
CA THR A 68 -7.12 1.40 -6.08
C THR A 68 -5.77 0.79 -5.70
N LEU A 69 -5.57 -0.50 -6.02
CA LEU A 69 -4.29 -1.16 -5.78
C LEU A 69 -3.14 -0.49 -6.54
N ASN A 70 -3.37 -0.04 -7.78
CA ASN A 70 -2.36 0.72 -8.53
C ASN A 70 -1.91 1.98 -7.78
N GLN A 71 -2.82 2.68 -7.11
CA GLN A 71 -2.47 3.84 -6.29
C GLN A 71 -1.69 3.45 -5.02
N VAL A 72 -1.93 2.27 -4.45
CA VAL A 72 -1.09 1.72 -3.37
C VAL A 72 0.34 1.51 -3.87
N VAL A 73 0.50 0.89 -5.05
CA VAL A 73 1.81 0.67 -5.67
C VAL A 73 2.53 1.99 -5.92
N ASP A 74 1.86 2.96 -6.55
CA ASP A 74 2.43 4.28 -6.85
C ASP A 74 2.86 5.02 -5.56
N TYR A 75 2.07 4.88 -4.49
CA TYR A 75 2.39 5.44 -3.19
C TYR A 75 3.65 4.81 -2.58
N ILE A 76 3.81 3.50 -2.66
CA ILE A 76 5.01 2.80 -2.19
C ILE A 76 6.24 3.20 -3.02
N GLU A 77 6.12 3.30 -4.35
CA GLU A 77 7.20 3.78 -5.21
C GLU A 77 7.64 5.20 -4.82
N TRP A 78 6.68 6.09 -4.55
CA TRP A 78 6.95 7.44 -4.06
C TRP A 78 7.63 7.45 -2.67
N LEU A 79 7.26 6.54 -1.77
CA LEU A 79 7.89 6.40 -0.45
C LEU A 79 9.35 5.94 -0.57
N ILE A 80 9.62 4.99 -1.46
CA ILE A 80 10.97 4.49 -1.74
C ILE A 80 11.83 5.60 -2.36
N SER A 81 11.27 6.36 -3.32
CA SER A 81 12.01 7.44 -3.99
C SER A 81 12.38 8.58 -3.04
N ARG A 82 11.62 8.81 -1.96
CA ARG A 82 11.98 9.76 -0.89
C ARG A 82 12.93 9.18 0.15
N GLY A 83 12.83 7.87 0.42
CA GLY A 83 13.69 7.16 1.37
C GLY A 83 15.15 6.99 0.90
N GLY A 84 15.41 7.12 -0.41
CA GLY A 84 16.76 7.10 -0.99
C GLY A 84 17.56 8.41 -0.85
N GLY A 85 17.02 9.42 -0.16
CA GLY A 85 17.63 10.74 0.01
C GLY A 85 18.24 11.00 1.39
N ALA A 86 18.59 9.95 2.15
CA ALA A 86 19.50 10.07 3.28
C ALA A 86 20.90 9.67 2.82
N SER A 87 21.61 10.62 2.22
CA SER A 87 23.08 10.61 2.05
C SER A 87 23.62 11.89 2.66
#